data_AF-A0A960J2U1-F1
#
_entry.id   AF-A0A960J2U1-F1
#
_cell.length_a   1.000
_cell.length_b   1.000
_cell.length_c   1.000
_cell.angle_alpha   90.00
_cell.angle_beta   90.00
_cell.angle_gamma   90.00
#
_symmetry.space_group_name_H-M   'P 1'
#
loop_
_entity.id
_entity.type
_entity.pdbx_description
1 polymer ?
#
loop_
_entity_poly.entity_id
_entity_poly.type
_entity_poly.pdbx_seq_one_letter_code
_entity_poly.pdbx_strand_id
1 'polypeptide(L)'
;MPAPARSASASAPKITLVGAGGMAFGPTMVNDVIKTPALAGARLVLHDVNEARLLRAYRFASKLNAASGAPVVLDRTVEPA
;
A
#
# COMPACT_ATOMS: atom_id res chain seq x y z
N MET A 1 10.42 -25.65 -17.98
CA MET A 1 10.37 -25.75 -16.51
C MET A 1 10.44 -24.33 -15.94
N PRO A 2 9.38 -23.78 -15.33
CA PRO A 2 9.51 -22.53 -14.59
C PRO A 2 10.38 -22.77 -13.34
N ALA A 3 11.29 -21.83 -13.06
CA ALA A 3 12.24 -21.91 -11.95
C ALA A 3 11.53 -22.00 -10.59
N PRO A 4 12.11 -22.69 -9.59
CA PRO A 4 11.54 -22.74 -8.25
C PRO A 4 11.48 -21.32 -7.67
N ALA A 5 10.26 -20.87 -7.33
CA ALA A 5 10.05 -19.63 -6.62
C ALA A 5 10.88 -19.66 -5.33
N ARG A 6 11.88 -18.78 -5.24
CA ARG A 6 12.69 -18.62 -4.03
C ARG A 6 11.75 -18.43 -2.84
N SER A 7 11.75 -19.39 -1.92
CA SER A 7 11.19 -19.21 -0.59
C SER A 7 12.10 -18.21 0.13
N ALA A 8 11.75 -16.93 0.01
CA ALA A 8 12.34 -15.91 0.84
C ALA A 8 11.62 -16.00 2.20
N SER A 9 12.31 -16.50 3.22
CA SER A 9 11.96 -16.18 4.60
C SER A 9 12.16 -14.66 4.75
N ALA A 10 11.14 -13.87 4.44
CA ALA A 10 11.27 -12.42 4.36
C ALA A 10 10.15 -11.78 5.16
N SER A 11 10.52 -10.96 6.16
CA SER A 11 9.58 -10.02 6.78
C SER A 11 8.81 -9.32 5.67
N ALA A 12 7.49 -9.29 5.76
CA ALA A 12 6.68 -8.68 4.72
C ALA A 12 7.17 -7.26 4.41
N PRO A 13 7.29 -6.88 3.12
CA PRO A 13 7.95 -5.65 2.74
C PRO A 13 7.18 -4.43 3.25
N LYS A 14 7.92 -3.40 3.67
CA LYS A 14 7.36 -2.07 3.95
C LYS A 14 7.47 -1.20 2.69
N ILE A 15 6.34 -0.78 2.15
CA ILE A 15 6.22 0.03 0.94
C ILE A 15 5.67 1.40 1.35
N THR A 16 6.40 2.48 1.09
CA THR A 16 5.94 3.85 1.37
C THR A 16 5.61 4.58 0.07
N LEU A 17 4.38 5.06 -0.07
CA LEU A 17 3.96 5.92 -1.18
C LEU A 17 4.03 7.39 -0.76
N VAL A 18 5.06 8.10 -1.23
CA VAL A 18 5.25 9.53 -0.99
C VAL A 18 4.46 10.34 -2.02
N GLY A 19 3.64 11.28 -1.56
CA GLY A 19 2.68 12.01 -2.41
C GLY A 19 1.37 11.25 -2.64
N ALA A 20 0.99 10.39 -1.69
CA ALA A 20 -0.20 9.55 -1.79
C ALA A 20 -1.53 10.33 -1.89
N GLY A 21 -1.54 11.62 -1.52
CA GLY A 21 -2.69 12.50 -1.65
C GLY A 21 -2.99 12.94 -3.09
N GLY A 22 -2.12 12.61 -4.05
CA GLY A 22 -2.36 12.83 -5.47
C GLY A 22 -3.43 11.89 -6.03
N MET A 23 -4.45 12.44 -6.70
CA MET A 23 -5.63 11.70 -7.18
C MET A 23 -5.36 10.68 -8.30
N ALA A 24 -4.21 10.76 -8.99
CA ALA A 24 -3.86 9.84 -10.09
C ALA A 24 -2.91 8.70 -9.65
N PHE A 25 -1.92 9.01 -8.81
CA PHE A 25 -0.87 8.06 -8.44
C PHE A 25 -1.24 7.21 -7.22
N GLY A 26 -1.73 7.83 -6.13
CA GLY A 26 -2.02 7.12 -4.89
C GLY A 26 -3.04 6.00 -5.05
N PRO A 27 -4.27 6.26 -5.56
CA PRO A 27 -5.30 5.25 -5.74
C PRO A 27 -4.88 4.08 -6.64
N THR A 28 -4.19 4.37 -7.74
CA THR A 28 -3.74 3.37 -8.73
C THR A 28 -2.69 2.45 -8.10
N MET A 29 -1.66 3.01 -7.46
CA MET A 29 -0.62 2.21 -6.81
C MET A 29 -1.15 1.40 -5.62
N VAL A 30 -2.06 1.96 -4.83
CA VAL A 30 -2.74 1.23 -3.75
C VAL A 30 -3.49 0.02 -4.31
N ASN A 31 -4.22 0.18 -5.42
CA ASN A 31 -4.91 -0.92 -6.08
C ASN A 31 -3.94 -2.01 -6.57
N ASP A 32 -2.81 -1.62 -7.16
CA ASP A 32 -1.83 -2.57 -7.66
C ASP A 32 -1.18 -3.38 -6.53
N VAL A 33 -0.83 -2.71 -5.42
CA VAL A 33 -0.28 -3.38 -4.24
C VAL A 33 -1.28 -4.37 -3.65
N ILE A 34 -2.55 -3.95 -3.47
CA ILE A 34 -3.62 -4.80 -2.92
C ILE A 34 -3.88 -6.02 -3.81
N LYS A 35 -3.85 -5.86 -5.14
CA LYS A 35 -4.17 -6.93 -6.09
C LYS A 35 -2.98 -7.79 -6.49
N THR A 36 -1.78 -7.52 -5.98
CA THR A 36 -0.59 -8.32 -6.25
C THR A 36 -0.43 -9.40 -5.18
N PRO A 37 -0.68 -10.70 -5.47
CA PRO A 37 -0.66 -11.75 -4.45
C PRO A 37 0.72 -11.92 -3.77
N ALA A 38 1.80 -11.65 -4.51
CA ALA A 38 3.17 -11.70 -3.97
C ALA A 38 3.45 -10.62 -2.91
N LEU A 39 2.59 -9.60 -2.78
CA LEU A 39 2.69 -8.53 -1.78
C LEU A 39 1.70 -8.72 -0.62
N ALA A 40 0.98 -9.85 -0.55
CA ALA A 40 0.13 -10.15 0.59
C ALA A 40 0.95 -10.13 1.90
N GLY A 41 0.42 -9.48 2.93
CA GLY A 41 1.08 -9.22 4.21
C GLY A 41 1.96 -7.97 4.23
N ALA A 42 2.21 -7.30 3.09
CA ALA A 42 3.03 -6.10 3.05
C ALA A 42 2.45 -4.97 3.92
N ARG A 43 3.34 -4.11 4.44
CA ARG A 43 2.96 -2.87 5.10
C ARG A 43 3.00 -1.72 4.11
N LEU A 44 1.84 -1.17 3.77
CA LEU A 44 1.68 -0.06 2.85
C LEU A 44 1.46 1.24 3.64
N VAL A 45 2.45 2.13 3.59
CA VAL A 45 2.44 3.44 4.26
C VAL A 45 2.10 4.53 3.26
N LEU A 46 1.05 5.30 3.52
CA LEU A 46 0.73 6.51 2.74
C LEU A 46 1.39 7.72 3.39
N HIS A 47 2.17 8.47 2.62
CA HIS A 47 2.79 9.71 3.07
C HIS A 47 2.38 10.89 2.18
N ASP A 48 1.97 11.99 2.80
CA ASP A 48 1.71 13.27 2.14
C ASP A 48 1.84 14.40 3.15
N VAL A 49 2.36 15.55 2.74
CA VAL A 49 2.48 16.74 3.61
C VAL A 49 1.13 17.40 3.88
N ASN A 50 0.12 17.14 3.04
CA ASN A 50 -1.23 17.65 3.21
C ASN A 50 -2.12 16.61 3.88
N GLU A 51 -2.39 16.78 5.17
CA GLU A 51 -3.18 15.84 5.96
C GLU A 51 -4.59 15.60 5.39
N ALA A 52 -5.27 16.64 4.91
CA ALA A 52 -6.62 16.50 4.36
C ALA A 52 -6.63 15.63 3.09
N ARG A 53 -5.61 15.76 2.23
CA ARG A 53 -5.43 14.90 1.05
C ARG A 53 -5.06 13.48 1.47
N LEU A 54 -4.14 13.34 2.42
CA LEU A 54 -3.72 12.05 2.96
C LEU A 54 -4.90 11.26 3.54
N LEU A 55 -5.77 11.92 4.32
CA LEU A 55 -6.92 11.28 4.95
C LEU A 55 -7.92 10.77 3.91
N ARG A 56 -8.13 11.51 2.82
CA ARG A 56 -8.97 11.05 1.70
C ARG A 56 -8.37 9.83 1.02
N ALA A 57 -7.07 9.86 0.72
CA ALA A 57 -6.35 8.74 0.12
C ALA A 57 -6.39 7.49 1.04
N TYR A 58 -6.17 7.68 2.34
CA TYR A 58 -6.22 6.60 3.33
C TYR A 58 -7.62 5.98 3.45
N ARG A 59 -8.68 6.80 3.45
CA ARG A 59 -10.06 6.29 3.45
C ARG A 59 -10.37 5.48 2.19
N PHE A 60 -9.90 5.93 1.03
CA PHE A 60 -10.03 5.17 -0.21
C PHE A 60 -9.27 3.83 -0.12
N ALA A 61 -8.00 3.86 0.28
CA ALA A 61 -7.16 2.68 0.43
C ALA A 61 -7.75 1.67 1.42
N SER A 62 -8.24 2.14 2.56
CA SER A 62 -8.87 1.31 3.59
C SER A 62 -10.12 0.60 3.05
N LYS A 63 -10.99 1.31 2.31
CA LYS A 63 -12.17 0.70 1.68
C LYS A 63 -11.79 -0.33 0.64
N LEU A 64 -10.81 -0.03 -0.22
CA LEU A 64 -10.34 -0.95 -1.27
C LEU A 64 -9.69 -2.20 -0.67
N ASN A 65 -8.87 -2.03 0.37
CA ASN A 65 -8.21 -3.13 1.07
C ASN A 65 -9.25 -4.03 1.74
N ALA A 66 -10.22 -3.46 2.47
CA ALA A 66 -11.31 -4.21 3.09
C ALA A 66 -12.14 -4.97 2.06
N ALA A 67 -12.50 -4.34 0.93
CA ALA A 67 -13.23 -4.99 -0.16
C ALA A 67 -12.45 -6.14 -0.82
N SER A 68 -11.12 -6.16 -0.67
CA SER A 68 -10.24 -7.20 -1.23
C SER A 68 -9.82 -8.27 -0.22
N GLY A 69 -10.42 -8.29 0.98
CA GLY A 69 -10.09 -9.25 2.04
C GLY A 69 -8.92 -8.85 2.95
N ALA A 70 -8.59 -7.56 2.97
CA ALA A 70 -7.50 -6.97 3.75
C ALA A 70 -6.12 -7.64 3.55
N PRO A 71 -5.63 -7.79 2.30
CA PRO A 71 -4.34 -8.45 2.02
C PRO A 71 -3.12 -7.68 2.52
N VAL A 72 -3.22 -6.39 2.83
CA VAL A 72 -2.09 -5.57 3.29
C VAL A 72 -2.38 -4.81 4.59
N VAL A 73 -1.32 -4.47 5.33
CA VAL A 73 -1.39 -3.63 6.53
C VAL A 73 -1.22 -2.17 6.11
N LEU A 74 -2.23 -1.33 6.37
CA LEU A 74 -2.22 0.09 5.99
C LEU A 74 -1.75 0.97 7.14
N ASP A 75 -0.86 1.91 6.84
CA ASP A 75 -0.42 2.99 7.73
C ASP A 75 -0.45 4.34 6.99
N ARG A 76 -0.38 5.43 7.75
CA ARG A 76 -0.24 6.79 7.21
C ARG A 76 0.69 7.65 8.05
N THR A 77 1.40 8.59 7.44
CA THR A 77 2.19 9.60 8.14
C THR A 77 2.29 10.90 7.33
N VAL A 78 2.46 12.03 8.02
CA VAL A 78 2.81 13.33 7.43
C VAL A 78 4.27 13.71 7.68
N GLU A 79 4.98 12.86 8.42
CA GLU A 79 6.38 13.06 8.79
C GLU A 79 7.29 12.50 7.68
N PRO A 80 8.42 13.17 7.39
CA PRO A 80 9.39 12.68 6.42
C PRO A 80 9.83 11.24 6.73
N ALA A 81 9.87 10.41 5.69
CA ALA A 81 10.20 8.98 5.75
C ALA A 81 11.68 8.70 5.97
#